data_AF-A0A0F2DYR4-F1
#
_entry.id   AF-A0A0F2DYR4-F1
#
_cell.length_a   1.000
_cell.length_b   1.000
_cell.length_c   1.000
_cell.angle_alpha   90.00
_cell.angle_beta   90.00
_cell.angle_gamma   90.00
#
_symmetry.space_group_name_H-M   'P 1'
#
loop_
_entity.id
_entity.type
_entity.pdbx_description
1 polymer ?
#
loop_
_entity_poly.entity_id
_entity_poly.type
_entity_poly.pdbx_seq_one_letter_code
_entity_poly.pdbx_strand_id
1 'polypeptide(L)'
;MKKHKYLFWVVSVMLMFLTLFALNGCSLGGETIPKNRTKKQYEFEKTFEPVFKFLEQDKKDFTGLKAYICDIYIKDGYPVKDYNIDLDITESGIKGDYTITRGDSKETVPATYSNGKLNYESEINPLFDEEIFNLVVQRDYFASLDIKETFKSAETELSDIIYESENQSDLYKCLKNKYDMPDDTTCRIIVSYSSYTIYGITIQMNSKDKTVQLDLTIFKQKR
;
A
#
# COMPACT_ATOMS: atom_id res chain seq x y z
N MET A 1 17.23 -7.71 -62.98
CA MET A 1 16.19 -6.74 -62.57
C MET A 1 15.12 -7.27 -61.59
N LYS A 2 14.89 -8.58 -61.45
CA LYS A 2 13.84 -9.10 -60.54
C LYS A 2 14.20 -9.08 -59.04
N LYS A 3 15.49 -9.15 -58.67
CA LYS A 3 15.94 -9.19 -57.26
C LYS A 3 15.91 -7.83 -56.54
N HIS A 4 15.99 -6.70 -57.27
CA HIS A 4 15.93 -5.36 -56.66
C HIS A 4 14.51 -4.94 -56.27
N LYS A 5 13.48 -5.45 -56.95
CA LYS A 5 12.08 -5.15 -56.63
C LYS A 5 11.68 -5.68 -55.25
N TYR A 6 12.19 -6.85 -54.87
CA TYR A 6 11.93 -7.44 -53.55
C TYR A 6 12.61 -6.63 -52.43
N LEU A 7 13.85 -6.19 -52.66
CA LEU A 7 14.59 -5.35 -51.70
C LEU A 7 13.88 -4.00 -51.46
N PHE A 8 13.40 -3.35 -52.52
CA PHE A 8 12.61 -2.11 -52.41
C PHE A 8 11.28 -2.33 -51.68
N TRP A 9 10.64 -3.48 -51.86
CA TRP A 9 9.38 -3.78 -51.19
C TRP A 9 9.56 -4.00 -49.68
N VAL A 10 10.61 -4.73 -49.29
CA VAL A 10 10.95 -4.93 -47.87
C VAL A 10 11.29 -3.60 -47.18
N VAL A 11 12.06 -2.73 -47.84
CA VAL A 11 12.38 -1.39 -47.31
C VAL A 11 11.14 -0.52 -47.17
N SER A 12 10.23 -0.55 -48.15
CA SER A 12 8.98 0.22 -48.11
C SER A 12 8.02 -0.24 -47.00
N VAL A 13 7.97 -1.56 -46.72
CA VAL A 13 7.14 -2.12 -45.63
C VAL A 13 7.74 -1.78 -44.27
N MET A 14 9.06 -1.93 -44.09
CA MET A 14 9.76 -1.48 -42.87
C MET A 14 9.56 0.01 -42.59
N LEU A 15 9.62 0.85 -43.63
CA LEU A 15 9.41 2.29 -43.49
C LEU A 15 7.98 2.64 -43.07
N MET A 16 6.97 1.93 -43.58
CA MET A 16 5.57 2.07 -43.13
C MET A 16 5.36 1.61 -41.69
N PHE A 17 6.03 0.54 -41.24
CA PHE A 17 5.98 0.13 -39.85
C PHE A 17 6.65 1.16 -38.91
N LEU A 18 7.81 1.69 -39.30
CA LEU A 18 8.50 2.75 -38.54
C LEU A 18 7.66 4.04 -38.44
N THR A 19 6.95 4.43 -39.49
CA THR A 19 6.06 5.59 -39.45
C THR A 19 4.78 5.32 -38.64
N LEU A 20 4.26 4.08 -38.61
CA LEU A 20 3.16 3.70 -37.72
C LEU A 20 3.54 3.76 -36.23
N PHE A 21 4.75 3.34 -35.86
CA PHE A 21 5.27 3.51 -34.49
C PHE A 21 5.48 4.99 -34.14
N ALA A 22 5.90 5.82 -35.09
CA ALA A 22 6.05 7.27 -34.87
C ALA A 22 4.70 8.00 -34.73
N LEU A 23 3.66 7.59 -35.48
CA LEU A 23 2.34 8.26 -35.51
C LEU A 23 1.38 7.77 -34.42
N ASN A 24 1.58 6.58 -33.85
CA ASN A 24 0.77 6.04 -32.74
C ASN A 24 1.48 6.06 -31.38
N GLY A 25 2.45 6.96 -31.18
CA GLY A 25 2.98 7.26 -29.85
C GLY A 25 4.45 6.88 -29.65
N CYS A 26 5.35 7.44 -30.45
CA CYS A 26 6.72 7.70 -30.00
C CYS A 26 6.71 8.81 -28.94
N SER A 27 6.22 8.50 -27.73
CA SER A 27 6.72 9.16 -26.53
C SER A 27 8.13 8.60 -26.29
N LEU A 28 9.14 9.41 -26.54
CA LEU A 28 10.52 9.17 -26.11
C LEU A 28 10.54 9.00 -24.58
N GLY A 29 10.37 7.76 -24.10
CA GLY A 29 10.79 7.29 -22.77
C GLY A 29 10.47 8.17 -21.56
N GLY A 30 9.41 8.98 -21.60
CA GLY A 30 8.97 9.79 -20.49
C GLY A 30 7.98 9.02 -19.62
N GLU A 31 8.20 8.98 -18.31
CA GLU A 31 7.21 8.46 -17.37
C GLU A 31 5.86 9.15 -17.59
N THR A 32 4.81 8.36 -17.78
CA THR A 32 3.47 8.89 -18.02
C THR A 32 2.86 9.30 -16.68
N ILE A 33 2.81 10.61 -16.44
CA ILE A 33 2.16 11.18 -15.25
C ILE A 33 0.65 10.85 -15.32
N PRO A 34 0.05 10.27 -14.27
CA PRO A 34 -1.40 10.03 -14.26
C PRO A 34 -2.16 11.35 -14.43
N LYS A 35 -3.26 11.30 -15.20
CA LYS A 35 -4.01 12.52 -15.60
C LYS A 35 -4.61 13.30 -14.42
N ASN A 36 -4.77 12.67 -13.28
CA ASN A 36 -5.45 13.20 -12.11
C ASN A 36 -4.52 13.80 -11.04
N ARG A 37 -3.25 14.04 -11.37
CA ARG A 37 -2.30 14.71 -10.47
C ARG A 37 -1.34 15.60 -11.24
N THR A 38 -0.84 16.62 -10.56
CA THR A 38 0.19 17.50 -11.10
C THR A 38 1.54 16.80 -11.17
N LYS A 39 2.46 17.30 -12.01
CA LYS A 39 3.86 16.82 -12.03
C LYS A 39 4.53 16.89 -10.65
N LYS A 40 4.27 17.96 -9.88
CA LYS A 40 4.83 18.12 -8.53
C LYS A 40 4.32 17.02 -7.58
N GLN A 41 3.03 16.72 -7.60
CA GLN A 41 2.46 15.63 -6.81
C GLN A 41 3.00 14.28 -7.25
N TYR A 42 3.17 14.05 -8.56
CA TYR A 42 3.74 12.81 -9.08
C TYR A 42 5.20 12.59 -8.61
N GLU A 43 6.04 13.62 -8.71
CA GLU A 43 7.42 13.53 -8.21
C GLU A 43 7.47 13.34 -6.69
N PHE A 44 6.53 13.95 -5.95
CA PHE A 44 6.40 13.75 -4.51
C PHE A 44 5.96 12.31 -4.19
N GLU A 45 5.01 11.74 -4.93
CA GLU A 45 4.54 10.36 -4.75
C GLU A 45 5.66 9.32 -4.88
N LYS A 46 6.66 9.59 -5.73
CA LYS A 46 7.85 8.71 -5.84
C LYS A 46 8.64 8.56 -4.55
N THR A 47 8.56 9.50 -3.60
CA THR A 47 9.25 9.34 -2.31
C THR A 47 8.68 8.18 -1.49
N PHE A 48 7.46 7.75 -1.80
CA PHE A 48 6.74 6.66 -1.11
C PHE A 48 6.85 5.32 -1.85
N GLU A 49 7.65 5.24 -2.93
CA GLU A 49 7.85 4.03 -3.72
C GLU A 49 8.18 2.77 -2.89
N PRO A 50 8.95 2.84 -1.78
CA PRO A 50 9.21 1.65 -0.95
C PRO A 50 7.96 1.00 -0.36
N VAL A 51 6.96 1.78 0.09
CA VAL A 51 5.73 1.20 0.64
C VAL A 51 4.82 0.68 -0.46
N PHE A 52 4.74 1.34 -1.61
CA PHE A 52 4.00 0.80 -2.76
C PHE A 52 4.54 -0.57 -3.17
N LYS A 53 5.86 -0.68 -3.36
CA LYS A 53 6.50 -1.96 -3.71
C LYS A 53 6.28 -3.04 -2.66
N PHE A 54 6.26 -2.68 -1.37
CA PHE A 54 5.98 -3.63 -0.30
C PHE A 54 4.52 -4.11 -0.33
N LEU A 55 3.57 -3.21 -0.61
CA LEU A 55 2.15 -3.54 -0.71
C LEU A 55 1.83 -4.40 -1.93
N GLU A 56 2.52 -4.24 -3.06
CA GLU A 56 2.30 -5.04 -4.27
C GLU A 56 2.67 -6.52 -4.14
N GLN A 57 3.47 -6.87 -3.12
CA GLN A 57 3.95 -8.23 -2.92
C GLN A 57 2.84 -9.16 -2.44
N ASP A 58 2.57 -10.22 -3.21
CA ASP A 58 1.70 -11.33 -2.81
C ASP A 58 2.21 -12.06 -1.55
N LYS A 59 3.54 -12.11 -1.39
CA LYS A 59 4.23 -12.64 -0.21
C LYS A 59 5.17 -11.59 0.32
N LYS A 60 4.93 -11.14 1.56
CA LYS A 60 5.73 -10.07 2.16
C LYS A 60 7.18 -10.49 2.33
N ASP A 61 8.07 -9.75 1.69
CA ASP A 61 9.50 -9.87 1.87
C ASP A 61 9.96 -8.83 2.90
N PHE A 62 10.39 -9.33 4.06
CA PHE A 62 10.86 -8.51 5.17
C PHE A 62 12.36 -8.17 5.05
N THR A 63 13.04 -8.62 3.99
CA THR A 63 14.45 -8.34 3.76
C THR A 63 14.74 -6.84 3.71
N GLY A 64 15.69 -6.38 4.53
CA GLY A 64 16.07 -4.96 4.61
C GLY A 64 15.12 -4.11 5.44
N LEU A 65 14.16 -4.71 6.15
CA LEU A 65 13.38 -4.07 7.19
C LEU A 65 14.01 -4.31 8.58
N LYS A 66 13.68 -3.42 9.51
CA LYS A 66 13.97 -3.50 10.95
C LYS A 66 12.75 -3.89 11.75
N ALA A 67 11.59 -3.40 11.35
CA ALA A 67 10.34 -3.70 12.01
C ALA A 67 9.17 -3.59 11.03
N TYR A 68 8.10 -4.29 11.38
CA TYR A 68 6.81 -4.24 10.72
C TYR A 68 5.71 -4.19 11.75
N ILE A 69 4.90 -3.14 11.69
CA ILE A 69 3.76 -2.94 12.58
C ILE A 69 2.48 -2.97 11.76
N CYS A 70 1.51 -3.76 12.17
CA CYS A 70 0.19 -3.82 11.56
C CYS A 70 -0.89 -3.72 12.65
N ASP A 71 -1.72 -2.68 12.56
CA ASP A 71 -2.76 -2.35 13.51
C ASP A 71 -4.14 -2.36 12.86
N ILE A 72 -5.13 -2.87 13.58
CA ILE A 72 -6.54 -2.87 13.22
C ILE A 72 -7.31 -2.26 14.37
N TYR A 73 -7.65 -0.99 14.22
CA TYR A 73 -8.49 -0.24 15.14
C TYR A 73 -9.95 -0.30 14.70
N ILE A 74 -10.85 -0.68 15.61
CA ILE A 74 -12.29 -0.79 15.37
C ILE A 74 -13.05 -0.05 16.48
N LYS A 75 -13.79 0.97 16.08
CA LYS A 75 -14.75 1.68 16.91
C LYS A 75 -16.15 1.47 16.36
N ASP A 76 -16.93 0.67 17.08
CA ASP A 76 -18.34 0.35 16.78
C ASP A 76 -19.10 0.44 18.11
N GLY A 77 -19.27 1.67 18.59
CA GLY A 77 -19.61 1.95 19.98
C GLY A 77 -18.46 1.70 20.97
N TYR A 78 -18.80 1.41 22.23
CA TYR A 78 -17.86 1.05 23.30
C TYR A 78 -18.10 -0.41 23.74
N PRO A 79 -17.07 -1.22 24.00
CA PRO A 79 -15.64 -0.86 23.98
C PRO A 79 -15.04 -0.83 22.58
N VAL A 80 -14.10 0.10 22.38
CA VAL A 80 -13.20 0.12 21.23
C VAL A 80 -12.32 -1.12 21.25
N LYS A 81 -12.02 -1.66 20.07
CA LYS A 81 -11.15 -2.83 19.88
C LYS A 81 -9.94 -2.42 19.06
N ASP A 82 -8.78 -2.93 19.43
CA ASP A 82 -7.51 -2.66 18.76
C ASP A 82 -6.72 -3.96 18.77
N TYR A 83 -6.18 -4.31 17.61
CA TYR A 83 -5.40 -5.52 17.38
C TYR A 83 -4.11 -5.09 16.72
N ASN A 84 -2.97 -5.37 17.37
CA ASN A 84 -1.68 -4.85 16.93
C ASN A 84 -0.64 -5.98 16.89
N ILE A 85 -0.05 -6.20 15.71
CA ILE A 85 1.15 -7.00 15.52
C ILE A 85 2.34 -6.05 15.38
N ASP A 86 3.29 -6.14 16.31
CA ASP A 86 4.56 -5.41 16.27
C ASP A 86 5.69 -6.43 16.16
N LEU A 87 6.35 -6.49 14.99
CA LEU A 87 7.41 -7.45 14.70
C LEU A 87 8.75 -6.72 14.55
N ASP A 88 9.74 -7.16 15.34
CA ASP A 88 11.15 -6.90 15.13
C ASP A 88 11.71 -7.91 14.11
N ILE A 89 12.48 -7.38 13.17
CA ILE A 89 13.05 -8.12 12.04
C ILE A 89 14.57 -8.07 12.19
N THR A 90 15.12 -9.21 12.60
CA THR A 90 16.56 -9.39 12.84
C THR A 90 17.11 -10.54 11.99
N GLU A 91 18.44 -10.70 11.95
CA GLU A 91 19.08 -11.86 11.30
C GLU A 91 18.60 -13.20 11.88
N SER A 92 18.15 -13.23 13.14
CA SER A 92 17.73 -14.45 13.84
C SER A 92 16.29 -14.87 13.55
N GLY A 93 15.52 -14.07 12.82
CA GLY A 93 14.11 -14.31 12.49
C GLY A 93 13.22 -13.09 12.73
N ILE A 94 11.92 -13.29 12.51
CA ILE A 94 10.88 -12.27 12.66
C ILE A 94 10.06 -12.61 13.90
N LYS A 95 10.16 -11.76 14.93
CA LYS A 95 9.56 -11.99 16.24
C LYS A 95 9.03 -10.69 16.81
N GLY A 96 8.07 -10.78 17.71
CA GLY A 96 7.59 -9.62 18.45
C GLY A 96 6.34 -10.00 19.20
N ASP A 97 5.34 -9.13 19.21
CA ASP A 97 4.16 -9.30 20.05
C ASP A 97 2.89 -9.14 19.25
N TYR A 98 1.88 -9.93 19.61
CA TYR A 98 0.49 -9.68 19.27
C TYR A 98 -0.24 -9.14 20.49
N THR A 99 -0.80 -7.95 20.36
CA THR A 99 -1.58 -7.28 21.41
C THR A 99 -3.03 -7.13 20.99
N ILE A 100 -3.94 -7.42 21.91
CA ILE A 100 -5.37 -7.16 21.79
C ILE A 100 -5.79 -6.21 22.90
N THR A 101 -6.35 -5.06 22.53
CA THR A 101 -6.93 -4.11 23.47
C THR A 101 -8.45 -4.05 23.27
N ARG A 102 -9.22 -4.11 24.36
CA ARG A 102 -10.68 -3.99 24.38
C ARG A 102 -11.11 -3.10 25.54
N GLY A 103 -11.37 -1.82 25.26
CA GLY A 103 -11.58 -0.82 26.31
C GLY A 103 -10.35 -0.76 27.23
N ASP A 104 -10.52 -1.06 28.51
CA ASP A 104 -9.44 -1.03 29.50
C ASP A 104 -8.67 -2.36 29.60
N SER A 105 -9.15 -3.43 28.95
CA SER A 105 -8.49 -4.74 28.95
C SER A 105 -7.42 -4.81 27.87
N LYS A 106 -6.24 -5.36 28.22
CA LYS A 106 -5.14 -5.61 27.31
C LYS A 106 -4.58 -7.02 27.51
N GLU A 107 -4.41 -7.75 26.42
CA GLU A 107 -3.78 -9.06 26.38
C GLU A 107 -2.64 -9.01 25.35
N THR A 108 -1.48 -9.57 25.68
CA THR A 108 -0.31 -9.59 24.80
C THR A 108 0.35 -10.96 24.86
N VAL A 109 0.64 -11.54 23.69
CA VAL A 109 1.38 -12.80 23.58
C VAL A 109 2.53 -12.64 22.59
N PRO A 110 3.68 -13.29 22.83
CA PRO A 110 4.75 -13.31 21.84
C PRO A 110 4.30 -13.97 20.54
N ALA A 111 4.69 -13.37 19.42
CA ALA A 111 4.37 -13.80 18.07
C ALA A 111 5.64 -13.95 17.23
N THR A 112 5.61 -14.91 16.31
CA THR A 112 6.66 -15.11 15.31
C THR A 112 6.05 -15.26 13.92
N TYR A 113 6.72 -14.74 12.90
CA TYR A 113 6.30 -14.94 11.51
C TYR A 113 7.25 -15.92 10.83
N SER A 114 6.71 -17.05 10.38
CA SER A 114 7.48 -18.06 9.67
C SER A 114 6.60 -18.81 8.68
N ASN A 115 7.19 -19.24 7.56
CA ASN A 115 6.48 -19.98 6.50
C ASN A 115 5.19 -19.28 6.01
N GLY A 116 5.19 -17.94 5.99
CA GLY A 116 4.07 -17.14 5.52
C GLY A 116 2.92 -16.98 6.52
N LYS A 117 3.11 -17.36 7.79
CA LYS A 117 2.05 -17.33 8.81
C LYS A 117 2.52 -16.78 10.15
N LEU A 118 1.59 -16.18 10.89
CA LEU A 118 1.78 -15.81 12.29
C LEU A 118 1.64 -17.04 13.19
N ASN A 119 2.52 -17.14 14.17
CA ASN A 119 2.51 -18.19 15.20
C ASN A 119 2.60 -17.52 16.56
N TYR A 120 1.85 -18.03 17.54
CA TYR A 120 1.73 -17.44 18.87
C TYR A 120 2.28 -18.41 19.92
N GLU A 121 3.03 -17.91 20.89
CA GLU A 121 3.63 -18.76 21.94
C GLU A 121 2.60 -19.28 22.96
N SER A 122 1.44 -18.62 23.05
CA SER A 122 0.32 -19.04 23.89
C SER A 122 -1.02 -18.82 23.18
N GLU A 123 -2.07 -19.46 23.70
CA GLU A 123 -3.44 -19.28 23.21
C GLU A 123 -3.85 -17.80 23.34
N ILE A 124 -4.43 -17.26 22.27
CA ILE A 124 -5.01 -15.93 22.21
C ILE A 124 -6.19 -15.94 21.24
N ASN A 125 -7.25 -15.18 21.55
CA ASN A 125 -8.46 -15.16 20.71
C ASN A 125 -9.07 -13.75 20.62
N PRO A 126 -9.39 -13.24 19.41
CA PRO A 126 -9.13 -13.85 18.10
C PRO A 126 -7.65 -13.89 17.74
N LEU A 127 -7.31 -14.69 16.73
CA LEU A 127 -6.03 -14.55 16.04
C LEU A 127 -6.04 -13.27 15.20
N PHE A 128 -4.86 -12.77 14.85
CA PHE A 128 -4.74 -11.60 14.00
C PHE A 128 -5.23 -11.89 12.57
N ASP A 129 -5.77 -10.88 11.91
CA ASP A 129 -6.28 -11.00 10.55
C ASP A 129 -5.12 -11.08 9.54
N GLU A 130 -4.77 -12.29 9.12
CA GLU A 130 -3.64 -12.51 8.20
C GLU A 130 -3.88 -11.94 6.79
N GLU A 131 -5.13 -11.68 6.38
CA GLU A 131 -5.41 -11.01 5.10
C GLU A 131 -5.01 -9.53 5.16
N ILE A 132 -5.23 -8.89 6.31
CA ILE A 132 -4.79 -7.51 6.56
C ILE A 132 -3.28 -7.47 6.80
N PHE A 133 -2.75 -8.42 7.57
CA PHE A 133 -1.29 -8.53 7.79
C PHE A 133 -0.53 -8.63 6.47
N ASN A 134 -1.05 -9.40 5.50
CA ASN A 134 -0.46 -9.60 4.17
C ASN A 134 -1.12 -8.73 3.09
N LEU A 135 -1.75 -7.60 3.45
CA LEU A 135 -2.53 -6.78 2.53
C LEU A 135 -1.78 -6.51 1.20
N VAL A 136 -2.43 -6.85 0.09
CA VAL A 136 -1.90 -6.62 -1.26
C VAL A 136 -2.65 -5.47 -1.94
N VAL A 137 -1.92 -4.43 -2.34
CA VAL A 137 -2.49 -3.29 -3.07
C VAL A 137 -1.59 -2.92 -4.24
N GLN A 138 -2.16 -2.95 -5.44
CA GLN A 138 -1.42 -2.68 -6.68
C GLN A 138 -1.11 -1.19 -6.84
N ARG A 139 0.04 -0.82 -7.43
CA ARG A 139 0.38 0.59 -7.69
C ARG A 139 -0.69 1.31 -8.51
N ASP A 140 -1.29 0.60 -9.46
CA ASP A 140 -2.36 1.12 -10.33
C ASP A 140 -3.58 1.61 -9.55
N TYR A 141 -3.87 1.00 -8.39
CA TYR A 141 -4.94 1.49 -7.53
C TYR A 141 -4.63 2.90 -7.01
N PHE A 142 -3.44 3.14 -6.46
CA PHE A 142 -3.03 4.49 -6.04
C PHE A 142 -2.94 5.48 -7.23
N ALA A 143 -2.57 4.99 -8.42
CA ALA A 143 -2.58 5.78 -9.65
C ALA A 143 -4.00 6.13 -10.15
N SER A 144 -5.02 5.39 -9.69
CA SER A 144 -6.43 5.69 -10.00
C SER A 144 -7.06 6.71 -9.04
N LEU A 145 -6.52 6.86 -7.82
CA LEU A 145 -7.06 7.76 -6.81
C LEU A 145 -6.62 9.20 -7.05
N ASP A 146 -7.53 10.15 -6.83
CA ASP A 146 -7.23 11.57 -6.85
C ASP A 146 -6.48 11.98 -5.57
N ILE A 147 -5.48 12.84 -5.70
CA ILE A 147 -4.75 13.37 -4.53
C ILE A 147 -5.51 14.58 -4.01
N LYS A 148 -6.06 14.46 -2.80
CA LYS A 148 -6.69 15.57 -2.07
C LYS A 148 -5.66 16.57 -1.59
N GLU A 149 -4.61 16.07 -0.95
CA GLU A 149 -3.59 16.91 -0.32
C GLU A 149 -2.25 16.17 -0.23
N THR A 150 -1.17 16.94 -0.32
CA THR A 150 0.18 16.48 0.03
C THR A 150 0.69 17.35 1.16
N PHE A 151 1.11 16.73 2.25
CA PHE A 151 1.71 17.42 3.39
C PHE A 151 3.21 17.12 3.44
N LYS A 152 4.02 18.14 3.73
CA LYS A 152 5.43 17.97 4.05
C LYS A 152 5.78 18.94 5.16
N SER A 153 6.24 18.40 6.29
CA SER A 153 6.72 19.19 7.41
C SER A 153 7.94 20.02 7.02
N ALA A 154 8.03 21.24 7.57
CA ALA A 154 9.20 22.11 7.40
C ALA A 154 10.33 21.76 8.38
N GLU A 155 10.00 21.12 9.50
CA GLU A 155 10.92 20.84 10.61
C GLU A 155 11.38 19.39 10.64
N THR A 156 10.57 18.49 10.09
CA THR A 156 10.81 17.05 10.13
C THR A 156 10.68 16.44 8.74
N GLU A 157 11.12 15.20 8.59
CA GLU A 157 10.95 14.45 7.34
C GLU A 157 9.54 13.89 7.16
N LEU A 158 8.60 14.24 8.04
CA LEU A 158 7.21 13.81 7.93
C LEU A 158 6.59 14.35 6.65
N SER A 159 6.09 13.44 5.83
CA SER A 159 5.47 13.70 4.55
C SER A 159 4.29 12.76 4.38
N ASP A 160 3.14 13.29 3.98
CA ASP A 160 1.93 12.50 3.74
C ASP A 160 1.33 12.79 2.38
N ILE A 161 0.78 11.75 1.76
CA ILE A 161 -0.16 11.87 0.64
C ILE A 161 -1.52 11.44 1.15
N ILE A 162 -2.47 12.35 1.02
CA ILE A 162 -3.86 12.14 1.36
C ILE A 162 -4.62 12.03 0.04
N TYR A 163 -5.21 10.87 -0.21
CA TYR A 163 -6.09 10.67 -1.35
C TYR A 163 -7.51 11.13 -1.04
N GLU A 164 -8.25 11.48 -2.08
CA GLU A 164 -9.69 11.72 -1.98
C GLU A 164 -10.42 10.46 -1.51
N SER A 165 -11.52 10.67 -0.80
CA SER A 165 -12.31 9.55 -0.32
C SER A 165 -13.02 8.85 -1.48
N GLU A 166 -13.09 7.52 -1.41
CA GLU A 166 -13.70 6.68 -2.42
C GLU A 166 -14.63 5.63 -1.79
N ASN A 167 -15.53 5.07 -2.60
CA ASN A 167 -16.53 4.09 -2.16
C ASN A 167 -16.91 3.08 -3.26
N GLN A 168 -15.99 2.80 -4.18
CA GLN A 168 -16.30 2.00 -5.38
C GLN A 168 -15.22 0.99 -5.75
N SER A 169 -14.02 1.10 -5.19
CA SER A 169 -12.94 0.18 -5.48
C SER A 169 -13.23 -1.23 -4.95
N ASP A 170 -12.52 -2.23 -5.47
CA ASP A 170 -12.63 -3.59 -4.97
C ASP A 170 -12.05 -3.73 -3.55
N LEU A 171 -11.03 -2.93 -3.22
CA LEU A 171 -10.52 -2.81 -1.85
C LEU A 171 -11.62 -2.28 -0.92
N TYR A 172 -12.31 -1.20 -1.29
CA TYR A 172 -13.43 -0.66 -0.52
C TYR A 172 -14.52 -1.70 -0.30
N LYS A 173 -14.98 -2.37 -1.37
CA LYS A 173 -16.04 -3.39 -1.28
C LYS A 173 -15.63 -4.55 -0.38
N CYS A 174 -14.38 -5.02 -0.52
CA CYS A 174 -13.82 -6.09 0.30
C CYS A 174 -13.85 -5.70 1.78
N LEU A 175 -13.28 -4.54 2.13
CA LEU A 175 -13.22 -4.06 3.51
C LEU A 175 -14.61 -3.74 4.08
N LYS A 176 -15.50 -3.13 3.28
CA LYS A 176 -16.89 -2.83 3.67
C LYS A 176 -17.61 -4.10 4.09
N ASN A 177 -17.52 -5.16 3.29
CA ASN A 177 -18.15 -6.45 3.59
C ASN A 177 -17.49 -7.15 4.79
N LYS A 178 -16.15 -7.19 4.82
CA LYS A 178 -15.36 -7.88 5.86
C LYS A 178 -15.64 -7.35 7.26
N TYR A 179 -15.77 -6.03 7.38
CA TYR A 179 -16.01 -5.37 8.65
C TYR A 179 -17.47 -5.05 8.93
N ASP A 180 -18.40 -5.44 8.04
CA ASP A 180 -19.82 -5.10 8.13
C ASP A 180 -20.01 -3.59 8.37
N MET A 181 -19.47 -2.81 7.43
CA MET A 181 -19.48 -1.35 7.50
C MET A 181 -20.82 -0.78 6.97
N PRO A 182 -21.39 0.26 7.62
CA PRO A 182 -22.65 0.88 7.21
C PRO A 182 -22.65 1.43 5.78
N ASP A 183 -23.85 1.71 5.25
CA ASP A 183 -24.00 2.16 3.86
C ASP A 183 -23.41 3.53 3.56
N ASP A 184 -23.39 4.42 4.55
CA ASP A 184 -22.78 5.75 4.44
C ASP A 184 -21.25 5.72 4.60
N THR A 185 -20.63 4.54 4.61
CA THR A 185 -19.18 4.39 4.76
C THR A 185 -18.42 4.97 3.58
N THR A 186 -17.41 5.77 3.90
CA THR A 186 -16.38 6.26 2.98
C THR A 186 -15.03 5.62 3.30
N CYS A 187 -14.21 5.38 2.29
CA CYS A 187 -12.81 4.95 2.46
C CYS A 187 -11.87 6.11 2.16
N ARG A 188 -10.88 6.32 3.02
CA ARG A 188 -9.79 7.28 2.80
C ARG A 188 -8.46 6.59 2.97
N ILE A 189 -7.53 6.91 2.09
CA ILE A 189 -6.18 6.36 2.12
C ILE A 189 -5.18 7.48 2.35
N ILE A 190 -4.26 7.21 3.26
CA ILE A 190 -3.16 8.10 3.58
C ILE A 190 -1.89 7.27 3.49
N VAL A 191 -0.88 7.80 2.80
CA VAL A 191 0.44 7.17 2.73
C VAL A 191 1.43 8.13 3.37
N SER A 192 2.18 7.63 4.34
CA SER A 192 3.07 8.42 5.18
C SER A 192 4.51 8.00 5.01
N TYR A 193 5.40 8.97 5.19
CA TYR A 193 6.85 8.80 5.18
C TYR A 193 7.44 9.69 6.25
N SER A 194 8.33 9.15 7.06
CA SER A 194 9.01 9.91 8.09
C SER A 194 10.40 9.33 8.41
N SER A 195 11.21 10.15 9.11
CA SER A 195 12.51 9.73 9.67
C SER A 195 13.44 9.04 8.65
N TYR A 196 13.32 9.41 7.37
CA TYR A 196 14.01 8.85 6.21
C TYR A 196 13.82 7.36 5.91
N THR A 197 13.15 6.62 6.79
CA THR A 197 13.17 5.15 6.79
C THR A 197 11.85 4.52 7.21
N ILE A 198 10.90 5.32 7.69
CA ILE A 198 9.60 4.84 8.14
C ILE A 198 8.60 5.16 7.05
N TYR A 199 7.87 4.16 6.59
CA TYR A 199 6.80 4.33 5.61
C TYR A 199 5.54 3.69 6.16
N GLY A 200 4.40 4.32 5.94
CA GLY A 200 3.12 3.83 6.41
C GLY A 200 2.02 3.94 5.35
N ILE A 201 1.01 3.09 5.49
CA ILE A 201 -0.29 3.28 4.88
C ILE A 201 -1.35 3.20 5.97
N THR A 202 -2.30 4.12 5.90
CA THR A 202 -3.48 4.17 6.74
C THR A 202 -4.71 4.10 5.83
N ILE A 203 -5.55 3.10 6.06
CA ILE A 203 -6.84 2.94 5.38
C ILE A 203 -7.94 3.17 6.41
N GLN A 204 -8.76 4.19 6.19
CA GLN A 204 -9.84 4.55 7.12
C GLN A 204 -11.19 4.31 6.45
N MET A 205 -11.96 3.38 7.00
CA MET A 205 -13.35 3.13 6.67
C MET A 205 -14.21 3.86 7.72
N ASN A 206 -14.84 4.96 7.32
CA ASN A 206 -15.59 5.83 8.24
C ASN A 206 -17.06 5.95 7.84
N SER A 207 -17.94 5.69 8.79
CA SER A 207 -19.38 5.98 8.78
C SER A 207 -19.75 6.84 9.99
N LYS A 208 -21.02 7.21 10.14
CA LYS A 208 -21.49 7.94 11.34
C LYS A 208 -21.31 7.13 12.63
N ASP A 209 -21.56 5.84 12.58
CA ASP A 209 -21.68 5.00 13.77
C ASP A 209 -20.47 4.07 13.99
N LYS A 210 -19.66 3.86 12.93
CA LYS A 210 -18.55 2.90 12.92
C LYS A 210 -17.34 3.41 12.17
N THR A 211 -16.17 3.21 12.77
CA THR A 211 -14.86 3.44 12.17
C THR A 211 -14.02 2.18 12.25
N VAL A 212 -13.41 1.81 11.13
CA VAL A 212 -12.30 0.85 11.09
C VAL A 212 -11.10 1.54 10.47
N GLN A 213 -9.97 1.48 11.15
CA GLN A 213 -8.70 2.00 10.67
C GLN A 213 -7.69 0.87 10.63
N LEU A 214 -7.02 0.73 9.48
CA LEU A 214 -5.96 -0.22 9.26
C LEU A 214 -4.67 0.57 9.08
N ASP A 215 -3.70 0.36 9.96
CA ASP A 215 -2.39 0.97 9.84
C ASP A 215 -1.33 -0.10 9.60
N LEU A 216 -0.48 0.15 8.61
CA LEU A 216 0.62 -0.72 8.27
C LEU A 216 1.86 0.14 8.14
N THR A 217 2.87 -0.14 8.95
CA THR A 217 4.11 0.63 9.02
C THR A 217 5.32 -0.29 8.82
N ILE A 218 6.18 0.08 7.88
CA ILE A 218 7.48 -0.57 7.68
C ILE A 218 8.61 0.36 8.12
N PHE A 219 9.57 -0.21 8.85
CA PHE A 219 10.79 0.48 9.24
C PHE A 219 11.94 -0.10 8.43
N LYS A 220 12.52 0.68 7.54
CA LYS A 220 13.66 0.23 6.73
C LYS A 220 14.96 0.27 7.52
N GLN A 221 15.86 -0.65 7.20
CA GLN A 221 17.25 -0.54 7.64
C GLN A 221 17.88 0.71 7.01
N LYS A 222 18.55 1.53 7.82
CA LYS A 222 19.42 2.59 7.31
C LYS A 222 20.55 1.90 6.56
N ARG A 223 20.68 2.21 5.26
CA ARG A 223 21.83 1.81 4.46
C ARG A 223 23.03 2.68 4.81
#